data_AF-A0A2E7JML5-F1
#
_entry.id   AF-A0A2E7JML5-F1
#
_cell.length_a   1.000
_cell.length_b   1.000
_cell.length_c   1.000
_cell.angle_alpha   90.00
_cell.angle_beta   90.00
_cell.angle_gamma   90.00
#
_symmetry.space_group_name_H-M   'P 1'
#
loop_
_entity.id
_entity.type
_entity.pdbx_description
1 polymer ?
#
loop_
_entity_poly.entity_id
_entity_poly.type
_entity_poly.pdbx_seq_one_letter_code
_entity_poly.pdbx_strand_id
1 'polypeptide(L)'
;MQYHVPQQLYPEDPALYQSGGHRPNTGLREGLVHHDEVNDAIRMNPKTVIFGQQTRLRNGVIMPDEKLPRFHAGHDMVKFFYSAVRQLPPYLVDALLDHKISVTLVEGPSLLVFHHAREHQSFHVGRTRRTIYIPERVLREANEAGYDYWAISEVIIQEALPLLDYLLILETIRRLQEHLKTHLTLGYYIVKDTLRRHNKHLRDTDVPDDEFGTFFRYYADALYGLKPTIRDRDPYDIADEIFDENRERFWSGLKLYDLCEVYQYPTYFAIDRDICHGAAFRLAEELNLELEPQTTEDIMHDLWDEARFKLSRSIKTEALLERLIGMGTEGIKAFVETITEEMVYGYSFVTSNRYDGYDVTGGFRQLLQSYSSSPKANTPGTMGHSYNELYNYFVQLKNHEFFEQYNAMDDQAKEENGDVIRQMLYRVIDVRLRPSQAPDFKRRVEFAASARILIDMSQGLFEKPDPATETKYLCNVLAQLDLHPLFHTQFLAEYRELSGNEDIVLKAHIAPEIDRLVEYLPTPPHASSSDPAGVNMRFAKFEQLRARNPNSEDLFGLLAALFVRLDQSDNYPELCERVVSLGEFARRPLEEIVANADLFGDQQRGPIRDKCREILAEI
;
A
#
# COMPACT_ATOMS: atom_id res chain seq x y z
N MET A 1 2.04 -41.60 -13.81
CA MET A 1 0.78 -42.31 -14.06
C MET A 1 -0.24 -41.28 -14.51
N GLN A 2 -0.55 -41.22 -15.80
CA GLN A 2 -1.56 -40.32 -16.36
C GLN A 2 -2.94 -40.88 -16.04
N TYR A 3 -3.75 -40.16 -15.27
CA TYR A 3 -5.14 -40.50 -15.04
C TYR A 3 -6.00 -39.94 -16.17
N HIS A 4 -6.53 -40.84 -17.01
CA HIS A 4 -7.61 -40.55 -17.94
C HIS A 4 -8.91 -40.37 -17.15
N VAL A 5 -9.52 -39.18 -17.22
CA VAL A 5 -10.88 -38.95 -16.73
C VAL A 5 -11.86 -39.27 -17.87
N PRO A 6 -12.84 -40.16 -17.69
CA PRO A 6 -13.83 -40.46 -18.73
C PRO A 6 -14.77 -39.27 -18.92
N GLN A 7 -14.92 -38.83 -20.18
CA GLN A 7 -15.94 -37.86 -20.58
C GLN A 7 -17.33 -38.50 -20.67
N GLN A 8 -18.30 -37.73 -20.17
CA GLN A 8 -19.75 -37.75 -20.44
C GLN A 8 -20.63 -38.78 -19.72
N LEU A 9 -21.57 -38.24 -18.93
CA LEU A 9 -22.99 -38.60 -18.93
C LEU A 9 -23.76 -37.39 -18.38
N TYR A 10 -24.54 -36.73 -19.24
CA TYR A 10 -25.85 -36.06 -19.05
C TYR A 10 -26.01 -34.94 -20.11
N PRO A 11 -27.21 -34.78 -20.72
CA PRO A 11 -27.43 -33.80 -21.77
C PRO A 11 -27.62 -32.42 -21.13
N GLU A 12 -26.52 -31.71 -20.90
CA GLU A 12 -26.54 -30.32 -20.46
C GLU A 12 -26.76 -29.40 -21.65
N ASP A 13 -27.79 -28.55 -21.58
CA ASP A 13 -27.94 -27.43 -22.51
C ASP A 13 -26.79 -26.43 -22.26
N PRO A 14 -25.83 -26.28 -23.20
CA PRO A 14 -24.66 -25.44 -23.01
C PRO A 14 -25.02 -23.97 -22.81
N ALA A 15 -26.21 -23.54 -23.25
CA ALA A 15 -26.66 -22.15 -23.12
C ALA A 15 -26.92 -21.72 -21.66
N LEU A 16 -27.22 -22.66 -20.75
CA LEU A 16 -27.45 -22.35 -19.32
C LEU A 16 -26.16 -22.08 -18.53
N TYR A 17 -25.01 -22.52 -19.06
CA TYR A 17 -23.69 -22.46 -18.43
C TYR A 17 -22.73 -21.47 -19.09
N GLN A 18 -23.06 -20.93 -20.27
CA GLN A 18 -22.17 -20.08 -21.07
C GLN A 18 -21.98 -18.63 -20.59
N SER A 19 -22.57 -18.20 -19.47
CA SER A 19 -22.49 -16.80 -19.01
C SER A 19 -21.66 -16.57 -17.72
N GLY A 20 -20.76 -17.47 -17.34
CA GLY A 20 -20.18 -17.51 -15.98
C GLY A 20 -18.90 -16.70 -15.72
N GLY A 21 -18.06 -16.42 -16.72
CA GLY A 21 -16.67 -16.00 -16.51
C GLY A 21 -16.38 -14.51 -16.39
N HIS A 22 -17.40 -13.64 -16.48
CA HIS A 22 -17.21 -12.18 -16.47
C HIS A 22 -17.65 -11.49 -15.18
N ARG A 23 -18.09 -12.25 -14.16
CA ARG A 23 -18.59 -11.65 -12.92
C ARG A 23 -17.44 -11.20 -12.01
N PRO A 24 -17.57 -10.04 -11.34
CA PRO A 24 -16.57 -9.60 -10.38
C PRO A 24 -16.47 -10.62 -9.24
N ASN A 25 -15.23 -10.95 -8.87
CA ASN A 25 -14.97 -11.79 -7.70
C ASN A 25 -15.40 -11.02 -6.44
N THR A 26 -15.84 -11.74 -5.41
CA THR A 26 -16.37 -11.20 -4.15
C THR A 26 -15.84 -12.01 -2.97
N GLY A 27 -15.86 -11.40 -1.78
CA GLY A 27 -15.31 -11.98 -0.57
C GLY A 27 -13.94 -11.40 -0.20
N LEU A 28 -13.47 -11.74 0.99
CA LEU A 28 -12.16 -11.33 1.50
C LEU A 28 -11.02 -11.99 0.70
N ARG A 29 -10.17 -11.17 0.10
CA ARG A 29 -9.04 -11.57 -0.75
C ARG A 29 -7.90 -10.57 -0.71
N GLU A 30 -6.73 -11.07 -1.07
CA GLU A 30 -5.55 -10.31 -1.41
C GLU A 30 -5.12 -10.58 -2.84
N GLY A 31 -4.58 -9.56 -3.50
CA GLY A 31 -4.11 -9.63 -4.88
C GLY A 31 -5.21 -9.91 -5.92
N LEU A 32 -4.78 -10.35 -7.11
CA LEU A 32 -5.64 -10.55 -8.28
C LEU A 32 -6.13 -11.99 -8.39
N VAL A 33 -7.14 -12.35 -7.58
CA VAL A 33 -7.79 -13.67 -7.70
C VAL A 33 -8.99 -13.62 -8.63
N HIS A 34 -9.01 -14.47 -9.66
CA HIS A 34 -10.12 -14.58 -10.62
C HIS A 34 -11.31 -15.37 -10.06
N HIS A 35 -12.52 -14.95 -10.39
CA HIS A 35 -13.76 -15.58 -9.93
C HIS A 35 -13.90 -17.06 -10.37
N ASP A 36 -13.46 -17.39 -11.58
CA ASP A 36 -13.54 -18.75 -12.11
C ASP A 36 -12.65 -19.72 -11.31
N GLU A 37 -11.47 -19.25 -10.90
CA GLU A 37 -10.55 -20.01 -10.07
C GLU A 37 -11.16 -20.36 -8.71
N VAL A 38 -11.79 -19.38 -8.06
CA VAL A 38 -12.48 -19.60 -6.79
C VAL A 38 -13.63 -20.61 -6.95
N ASN A 39 -14.39 -20.52 -8.04
CA ASN A 39 -15.46 -21.48 -8.31
C ASN A 39 -14.93 -22.90 -8.53
N ASP A 40 -13.82 -23.05 -9.22
CA ASP A 40 -13.19 -24.36 -9.43
C ASP A 40 -12.67 -24.93 -8.11
N ALA A 41 -12.02 -24.12 -7.27
CA ALA A 41 -11.62 -24.55 -5.94
C ALA A 41 -12.81 -24.99 -5.08
N ILE A 42 -13.90 -24.21 -5.07
CA ILE A 42 -15.14 -24.57 -4.34
C ILE A 42 -15.75 -25.86 -4.92
N ARG A 43 -15.72 -26.09 -6.23
CA ARG A 43 -16.25 -27.30 -6.87
C ARG A 43 -15.45 -28.54 -6.45
N MET A 44 -14.13 -28.44 -6.46
CA MET A 44 -13.21 -29.57 -6.25
C MET A 44 -13.15 -30.06 -4.80
N ASN A 45 -13.50 -29.20 -3.82
CA ASN A 45 -13.43 -29.53 -2.41
C ASN A 45 -14.78 -30.02 -1.85
N PRO A 46 -14.79 -30.93 -0.85
CA PRO A 46 -15.99 -31.26 -0.10
C PRO A 46 -16.56 -30.00 0.57
N LYS A 47 -17.89 -29.94 0.65
CA LYS A 47 -18.60 -28.77 1.16
C LYS A 47 -19.68 -29.21 2.13
N THR A 48 -19.77 -28.51 3.26
CA THR A 48 -20.77 -28.81 4.28
C THR A 48 -21.48 -27.54 4.72
N VAL A 49 -22.82 -27.54 4.67
CA VAL A 49 -23.62 -26.38 5.10
C VAL A 49 -23.63 -26.31 6.62
N ILE A 50 -23.18 -25.17 7.17
CA ILE A 50 -23.12 -24.89 8.61
C ILE A 50 -24.23 -23.96 9.10
N PHE A 51 -24.78 -23.12 8.22
CA PHE A 51 -25.92 -22.25 8.52
C PHE A 51 -26.85 -22.10 7.31
N GLY A 52 -28.15 -21.98 7.59
CA GLY A 52 -29.17 -21.76 6.58
C GLY A 52 -29.42 -22.98 5.69
N GLN A 53 -29.95 -22.73 4.50
CA GLN A 53 -30.16 -23.75 3.47
C GLN A 53 -29.59 -23.23 2.16
N GLN A 54 -28.67 -23.99 1.56
CA GLN A 54 -28.18 -23.62 0.24
C GLN A 54 -29.26 -23.92 -0.80
N THR A 55 -29.68 -22.90 -1.55
CA THR A 55 -30.61 -23.03 -2.67
C THR A 55 -30.10 -22.19 -3.83
N ARG A 56 -29.92 -22.79 -5.00
CA ARG A 56 -29.54 -22.07 -6.21
C ARG A 56 -30.79 -21.75 -7.03
N LEU A 57 -31.09 -20.46 -7.12
CA LEU A 57 -32.24 -19.94 -7.87
C LEU A 57 -31.75 -19.09 -9.03
N ARG A 58 -32.09 -19.47 -10.27
CA ARG A 58 -31.85 -18.64 -11.47
C ARG A 58 -33.17 -18.48 -12.22
N ASN A 59 -33.55 -17.24 -12.56
CA ASN A 59 -34.84 -16.93 -13.21
C ASN A 59 -36.07 -17.53 -12.51
N GLY A 60 -36.05 -17.63 -11.16
CA GLY A 60 -37.14 -18.24 -10.39
C GLY A 60 -37.19 -19.77 -10.44
N VAL A 61 -36.25 -20.43 -11.11
CA VAL A 61 -36.13 -21.88 -11.21
C VAL A 61 -35.04 -22.37 -10.24
N ILE A 62 -35.35 -23.42 -9.47
CA ILE A 62 -34.37 -24.14 -8.66
C ILE A 62 -33.47 -24.92 -9.61
N MET A 63 -32.18 -24.62 -9.59
CA MET A 63 -31.20 -25.34 -10.40
C MET A 63 -31.00 -26.76 -9.84
N PRO A 64 -30.77 -27.77 -10.70
CA PRO A 64 -30.30 -29.07 -10.24
C PRO A 64 -28.91 -28.89 -9.61
N ASP A 65 -28.84 -28.98 -8.29
CA ASP A 65 -27.61 -28.83 -7.51
C ASP A 65 -27.41 -30.06 -6.62
N GLU A 66 -26.14 -30.34 -6.32
CA GLU A 66 -25.76 -31.35 -5.34
C GLU A 66 -26.38 -31.00 -3.97
N LYS A 67 -27.08 -31.96 -3.35
CA LYS A 67 -27.53 -31.79 -1.96
C LYS A 67 -26.32 -31.90 -1.05
N LEU A 68 -25.81 -30.76 -0.62
CA LEU A 68 -24.69 -30.74 0.30
C LEU A 68 -25.05 -31.37 1.66
N PRO A 69 -24.11 -32.11 2.28
CA PRO A 69 -24.26 -32.55 3.65
C PRO A 69 -24.42 -31.37 4.61
N ARG A 70 -25.09 -31.63 5.72
CA ARG A 70 -25.16 -30.71 6.87
C ARG A 70 -24.31 -31.27 7.99
N PHE A 71 -23.67 -30.39 8.74
CA PHE A 71 -22.86 -30.80 9.87
C PHE A 71 -23.66 -31.60 10.91
N HIS A 72 -23.02 -32.64 11.47
CA HIS A 72 -23.52 -33.30 12.67
C HIS A 72 -23.22 -32.45 13.91
N ALA A 73 -24.22 -32.29 14.80
CA ALA A 73 -24.17 -31.42 15.98
C ALA A 73 -23.04 -31.72 16.99
N GLY A 74 -22.34 -32.86 16.86
CA GLY A 74 -21.25 -33.28 17.75
C GLY A 74 -19.84 -32.86 17.32
N HIS A 75 -19.67 -32.26 16.14
CA HIS A 75 -18.35 -31.86 15.63
C HIS A 75 -17.85 -30.58 16.32
N ASP A 76 -16.56 -30.51 16.70
CA ASP A 76 -16.06 -29.40 17.52
C ASP A 76 -16.13 -28.04 16.81
N MET A 77 -15.86 -28.02 15.50
CA MET A 77 -16.02 -26.82 14.66
C MET A 77 -17.46 -26.28 14.61
N VAL A 78 -18.47 -27.13 14.87
CA VAL A 78 -19.89 -26.71 14.89
C VAL A 78 -20.17 -25.90 16.14
N LYS A 79 -19.65 -26.32 17.30
CA LYS A 79 -19.81 -25.54 18.53
C LYS A 79 -19.12 -24.18 18.42
N PHE A 80 -17.94 -24.15 17.81
CA PHE A 80 -17.21 -22.91 17.56
C PHE A 80 -18.02 -21.97 16.66
N PHE A 81 -18.49 -22.46 15.51
CA PHE A 81 -19.27 -21.67 14.58
C PHE A 81 -20.64 -21.22 15.13
N TYR A 82 -21.39 -22.09 15.80
CA TYR A 82 -22.69 -21.69 16.39
C TYR A 82 -22.52 -20.69 17.53
N SER A 83 -21.39 -20.72 18.25
CA SER A 83 -21.06 -19.68 19.22
C SER A 83 -20.82 -18.34 18.54
N ALA A 84 -20.23 -18.33 17.34
CA ALA A 84 -20.10 -17.12 16.52
C ALA A 84 -21.45 -16.60 16.02
N VAL A 85 -22.32 -17.48 15.51
CA VAL A 85 -23.68 -17.08 15.06
C VAL A 85 -24.50 -16.46 16.20
N ARG A 86 -24.30 -16.92 17.46
CA ARG A 86 -24.98 -16.34 18.63
C ARG A 86 -24.53 -14.90 18.96
N GLN A 87 -23.38 -14.47 18.47
CA GLN A 87 -22.90 -13.09 18.60
C GLN A 87 -23.43 -12.18 17.49
N LEU A 88 -24.14 -12.70 16.49
CA LEU A 88 -24.73 -11.85 15.46
C LEU A 88 -25.92 -11.07 16.03
N PRO A 89 -26.11 -9.80 15.64
CA PRO A 89 -27.31 -9.05 15.96
C PRO A 89 -28.57 -9.83 15.55
N PRO A 90 -29.62 -9.93 16.39
CA PRO A 90 -30.81 -10.72 16.08
C PRO A 90 -31.46 -10.34 14.74
N TYR A 91 -31.56 -9.03 14.45
CA TYR A 91 -32.13 -8.54 13.20
C TYR A 91 -31.35 -9.02 11.97
N LEU A 92 -30.02 -9.18 12.08
CA LEU A 92 -29.18 -9.65 11.00
C LEU A 92 -29.39 -11.15 10.77
N VAL A 93 -29.49 -11.94 11.84
CA VAL A 93 -29.83 -13.37 11.75
C VAL A 93 -31.17 -13.56 11.05
N ASP A 94 -32.17 -12.78 11.42
CA ASP A 94 -33.49 -12.82 10.79
C ASP A 94 -33.41 -12.45 9.30
N ALA A 95 -32.67 -11.40 8.94
CA ALA A 95 -32.46 -11.00 7.56
C ALA A 95 -31.75 -12.09 6.73
N LEU A 96 -30.71 -12.73 7.28
CA LEU A 96 -30.02 -13.85 6.64
C LEU A 96 -30.97 -15.01 6.34
N LEU A 97 -31.84 -15.37 7.29
CA LEU A 97 -32.83 -16.44 7.13
C LEU A 97 -33.92 -16.06 6.11
N ASP A 98 -34.46 -14.84 6.18
CA ASP A 98 -35.47 -14.32 5.26
C ASP A 98 -34.97 -14.33 3.81
N HIS A 99 -33.71 -13.94 3.59
CA HIS A 99 -33.08 -13.96 2.27
C HIS A 99 -32.54 -15.33 1.86
N LYS A 100 -32.69 -16.36 2.72
CA LYS A 100 -32.18 -17.72 2.49
C LYS A 100 -30.67 -17.75 2.24
N ILE A 101 -29.94 -16.89 2.95
CA ILE A 101 -28.48 -16.90 2.93
C ILE A 101 -27.99 -18.12 3.73
N SER A 102 -26.98 -18.77 3.18
CA SER A 102 -26.31 -19.92 3.77
C SER A 102 -24.86 -19.60 4.05
N VAL A 103 -24.30 -20.27 5.06
CA VAL A 103 -22.86 -20.31 5.27
C VAL A 103 -22.42 -21.75 5.05
N THR A 104 -21.41 -21.94 4.19
CA THR A 104 -20.92 -23.25 3.77
C THR A 104 -19.44 -23.35 4.04
N LEU A 105 -19.06 -24.39 4.79
CA LEU A 105 -17.68 -24.76 4.99
C LEU A 105 -17.16 -25.45 3.72
N VAL A 106 -15.98 -25.04 3.25
CA VAL A 106 -15.21 -25.72 2.22
C VAL A 106 -14.07 -26.45 2.92
N GLU A 107 -14.12 -27.78 2.91
CA GLU A 107 -13.16 -28.63 3.61
C GLU A 107 -11.84 -28.72 2.83
N GLY A 108 -10.72 -28.60 3.54
CA GLY A 108 -9.41 -28.62 2.90
C GLY A 108 -8.29 -28.02 3.75
N PRO A 109 -7.03 -28.33 3.42
CA PRO A 109 -5.87 -27.85 4.18
C PRO A 109 -5.44 -26.40 3.85
N SER A 110 -6.04 -25.81 2.81
CA SER A 110 -5.66 -24.52 2.23
C SER A 110 -6.75 -23.46 2.43
N LEU A 111 -6.43 -22.20 2.09
CA LEU A 111 -7.42 -21.17 1.75
C LEU A 111 -8.20 -21.57 0.48
N LEU A 112 -9.26 -20.81 0.12
CA LEU A 112 -10.07 -21.15 -1.07
C LEU A 112 -9.21 -21.13 -2.34
N VAL A 113 -8.42 -20.07 -2.51
CA VAL A 113 -7.41 -19.96 -3.56
C VAL A 113 -6.14 -19.44 -2.89
N PHE A 114 -4.99 -19.99 -3.27
CA PHE A 114 -3.71 -19.57 -2.71
C PHE A 114 -2.61 -19.70 -3.77
N HIS A 115 -2.05 -18.56 -4.16
CA HIS A 115 -0.87 -18.48 -5.02
C HIS A 115 0.38 -18.18 -4.19
N HIS A 116 0.30 -17.16 -3.34
CA HIS A 116 1.30 -16.80 -2.34
C HIS A 116 0.67 -15.93 -1.23
N ALA A 117 1.49 -15.51 -0.26
CA ALA A 117 1.01 -14.75 0.91
C ALA A 117 0.28 -13.43 0.58
N ARG A 118 0.58 -12.81 -0.57
CA ARG A 118 0.03 -11.53 -1.05
C ARG A 118 -1.00 -11.68 -2.17
N GLU A 119 -1.30 -12.92 -2.58
CA GLU A 119 -2.31 -13.21 -3.60
C GLU A 119 -3.08 -14.50 -3.23
N HIS A 120 -4.23 -14.32 -2.59
CA HIS A 120 -5.03 -15.42 -2.06
C HIS A 120 -6.50 -15.01 -1.80
N GLN A 121 -7.40 -15.99 -1.75
CA GLN A 121 -8.81 -15.79 -1.39
C GLN A 121 -9.14 -16.54 -0.10
N SER A 122 -9.52 -15.79 0.93
CA SER A 122 -9.84 -16.35 2.25
C SER A 122 -11.32 -16.63 2.42
N PHE A 123 -12.22 -15.80 1.89
CA PHE A 123 -13.67 -16.02 1.95
C PHE A 123 -14.29 -15.72 0.60
N HIS A 124 -15.41 -16.36 0.23
CA HIS A 124 -16.07 -16.05 -1.04
C HIS A 124 -17.58 -15.90 -0.88
N VAL A 125 -18.18 -14.98 -1.64
CA VAL A 125 -19.63 -14.71 -1.62
C VAL A 125 -20.30 -15.09 -2.94
N GLY A 126 -20.95 -16.24 -2.96
CA GLY A 126 -21.73 -16.69 -4.10
C GLY A 126 -23.09 -16.01 -4.18
N ARG A 127 -23.21 -14.89 -4.89
CA ARG A 127 -24.46 -14.11 -5.07
C ARG A 127 -25.65 -14.95 -5.56
N THR A 128 -25.44 -15.84 -6.54
CA THR A 128 -26.52 -16.70 -7.09
C THR A 128 -26.92 -17.83 -6.14
N ARG A 129 -25.96 -18.38 -5.39
CA ARG A 129 -26.22 -19.43 -4.39
C ARG A 129 -26.65 -18.88 -3.03
N ARG A 130 -26.54 -17.55 -2.85
CA ARG A 130 -26.77 -16.85 -1.57
C ARG A 130 -25.93 -17.51 -0.48
N THR A 131 -24.65 -17.69 -0.75
CA THR A 131 -23.75 -18.45 0.12
C THR A 131 -22.50 -17.66 0.44
N ILE A 132 -22.15 -17.62 1.73
CA ILE A 132 -20.82 -17.24 2.19
C ILE A 132 -20.02 -18.54 2.35
N TYR A 133 -18.92 -18.67 1.62
CA TYR A 133 -18.02 -19.81 1.68
C TYR A 133 -16.85 -19.49 2.61
N ILE A 134 -16.63 -20.39 3.56
CA ILE A 134 -15.55 -20.29 4.55
C ILE A 134 -14.65 -21.52 4.38
N PRO A 135 -13.34 -21.38 4.15
CA PRO A 135 -12.43 -22.51 4.13
C PRO A 135 -12.18 -23.03 5.55
N GLU A 136 -12.05 -24.35 5.69
CA GLU A 136 -11.79 -25.00 6.98
C GLU A 136 -10.49 -24.51 7.63
N ARG A 137 -9.45 -24.21 6.82
CA ARG A 137 -8.17 -23.69 7.30
C ARG A 137 -8.35 -22.44 8.17
N VAL A 138 -9.16 -21.46 7.75
CA VAL A 138 -9.37 -20.21 8.51
C VAL A 138 -10.04 -20.48 9.84
N LEU A 139 -11.05 -21.37 9.89
CA LEU A 139 -11.70 -21.70 11.16
C LEU A 139 -10.77 -22.46 12.10
N ARG A 140 -9.94 -23.36 11.56
CA ARG A 140 -8.96 -24.12 12.36
C ARG A 140 -7.93 -23.18 12.98
N GLU A 141 -7.38 -22.27 12.17
CA GLU A 141 -6.40 -21.27 12.61
C GLU A 141 -6.98 -20.34 13.68
N ALA A 142 -8.23 -19.89 13.52
CA ALA A 142 -8.95 -19.11 14.53
C ALA A 142 -9.06 -19.87 15.87
N ASN A 143 -9.46 -21.14 15.80
CA ASN A 143 -9.68 -21.98 16.98
C ASN A 143 -8.36 -22.35 17.68
N GLU A 144 -7.31 -22.69 16.94
CA GLU A 144 -6.00 -23.05 17.47
C GLU A 144 -5.28 -21.87 18.12
N ALA A 145 -5.41 -20.67 17.55
CA ALA A 145 -4.88 -19.45 18.14
C ALA A 145 -5.75 -18.92 19.30
N GLY A 146 -6.85 -19.60 19.64
CA GLY A 146 -7.70 -19.27 20.78
C GLY A 146 -8.51 -17.99 20.61
N TYR A 147 -8.81 -17.60 19.37
CA TYR A 147 -9.63 -16.42 19.10
C TYR A 147 -11.05 -16.58 19.65
N ASP A 148 -11.62 -15.47 20.11
CA ASP A 148 -13.03 -15.41 20.47
C ASP A 148 -13.89 -15.69 19.23
N TYR A 149 -15.05 -16.33 19.45
CA TYR A 149 -16.03 -16.63 18.41
C TYR A 149 -16.45 -15.38 17.62
N TRP A 150 -16.36 -14.19 18.24
CA TRP A 150 -16.58 -12.90 17.61
C TRP A 150 -15.80 -12.71 16.30
N ALA A 151 -14.57 -13.21 16.17
CA ALA A 151 -13.77 -13.05 14.95
C ALA A 151 -14.46 -13.65 13.71
N ILE A 152 -15.20 -14.75 13.88
CA ILE A 152 -15.98 -15.35 12.79
C ILE A 152 -17.26 -14.54 12.53
N SER A 153 -17.90 -14.04 13.58
CA SER A 153 -19.08 -13.18 13.47
C SER A 153 -18.78 -11.90 12.69
N GLU A 154 -17.59 -11.32 12.91
CA GLU A 154 -17.08 -10.16 12.19
C GLU A 154 -17.10 -10.39 10.67
N VAL A 155 -16.52 -11.50 10.19
CA VAL A 155 -16.54 -11.83 8.75
C VAL A 155 -17.95 -12.07 8.24
N ILE A 156 -18.77 -12.79 9.02
CA ILE A 156 -20.14 -13.04 8.60
C ILE A 156 -20.86 -11.71 8.41
N ILE A 157 -20.68 -10.72 9.30
CA ILE A 157 -21.25 -9.38 9.14
C ILE A 157 -20.68 -8.70 7.88
N GLN A 158 -19.35 -8.67 7.73
CA GLN A 158 -18.67 -8.01 6.61
C GLN A 158 -19.08 -8.56 5.24
N GLU A 159 -19.31 -9.87 5.14
CA GLU A 159 -19.68 -10.54 3.88
C GLU A 159 -21.20 -10.65 3.69
N ALA A 160 -21.98 -10.66 4.78
CA ALA A 160 -23.43 -10.73 4.70
C ALA A 160 -24.07 -9.40 4.31
N LEU A 161 -23.58 -8.27 4.82
CA LEU A 161 -24.21 -6.97 4.56
C LEU A 161 -24.20 -6.63 3.06
N PRO A 162 -23.05 -6.64 2.34
CA PRO A 162 -23.04 -6.42 0.89
C PRO A 162 -23.88 -7.46 0.14
N LEU A 163 -23.92 -8.71 0.60
CA LEU A 163 -24.77 -9.73 -0.02
C LEU A 163 -26.27 -9.42 0.16
N LEU A 164 -26.69 -8.95 1.34
CA LEU A 164 -28.07 -8.55 1.62
C LEU A 164 -28.46 -7.34 0.76
N ASP A 165 -27.58 -6.36 0.65
CA ASP A 165 -27.75 -5.18 -0.21
C ASP A 165 -27.86 -5.55 -1.69
N TYR A 166 -27.00 -6.46 -2.16
CA TYR A 166 -27.11 -7.02 -3.51
C TYR A 166 -28.47 -7.71 -3.72
N LEU A 167 -28.91 -8.53 -2.75
CA LEU A 167 -30.17 -9.24 -2.84
C LEU A 167 -31.39 -8.31 -2.75
N LEU A 168 -31.27 -7.17 -2.06
CA LEU A 168 -32.27 -6.12 -2.01
C LEU A 168 -32.44 -5.45 -3.39
N ILE A 169 -31.33 -5.11 -4.06
CA ILE A 169 -31.33 -4.61 -5.45
C ILE A 169 -31.93 -5.65 -6.39
N LEU A 170 -31.47 -6.90 -6.30
CA LEU A 170 -31.95 -8.01 -7.14
C LEU A 170 -33.46 -8.21 -7.03
N GLU A 171 -34.01 -8.26 -5.81
CA GLU A 171 -35.45 -8.46 -5.62
C GLU A 171 -36.24 -7.23 -6.09
N THR A 172 -35.68 -6.03 -5.91
CA THR A 172 -36.27 -4.80 -6.44
C THR A 172 -36.34 -4.85 -7.97
N ILE A 173 -35.25 -5.20 -8.66
CA ILE A 173 -35.21 -5.34 -10.12
C ILE A 173 -36.28 -6.32 -10.60
N ARG A 174 -36.42 -7.48 -9.94
CA ARG A 174 -37.46 -8.47 -10.30
C ARG A 174 -38.86 -7.88 -10.27
N ARG A 175 -39.18 -7.10 -9.23
CA ARG A 175 -40.48 -6.42 -9.10
C ARG A 175 -40.65 -5.29 -10.11
N LEU A 176 -39.59 -4.55 -10.40
CA LEU A 176 -39.62 -3.50 -11.41
C LEU A 176 -39.81 -4.10 -12.82
N GLN A 177 -39.19 -5.24 -13.13
CA GLN A 177 -39.45 -5.98 -14.37
C GLN A 177 -40.90 -6.44 -14.46
N GLU A 178 -41.48 -6.99 -13.39
CA GLU A 178 -42.90 -7.34 -13.32
C GLU A 178 -43.80 -6.11 -13.56
N HIS A 179 -43.50 -4.98 -12.93
CA HIS A 179 -44.24 -3.73 -13.10
C HIS A 179 -44.14 -3.21 -14.54
N LEU A 180 -42.94 -3.25 -15.12
CA LEU A 180 -42.70 -2.85 -16.49
C LEU A 180 -43.45 -3.72 -17.49
N LYS A 181 -43.86 -4.96 -17.20
CA LYS A 181 -44.71 -5.73 -18.13
C LYS A 181 -46.04 -5.04 -18.45
N THR A 182 -46.55 -4.21 -17.53
CA THR A 182 -47.83 -3.51 -17.67
C THR A 182 -47.69 -1.99 -17.77
N HIS A 183 -46.52 -1.42 -17.45
CA HIS A 183 -46.27 0.02 -17.43
C HIS A 183 -45.04 0.40 -18.29
N LEU A 184 -44.99 1.64 -18.76
CA LEU A 184 -43.89 2.14 -19.63
C LEU A 184 -42.74 2.78 -18.85
N THR A 185 -42.97 3.25 -17.62
CA THR A 185 -42.03 4.04 -16.83
C THR A 185 -42.04 3.63 -15.37
N LEU A 186 -40.92 3.82 -14.68
CA LEU A 186 -40.80 3.67 -13.23
C LEU A 186 -40.90 5.06 -12.58
N GLY A 187 -41.80 5.22 -11.60
CA GLY A 187 -41.92 6.43 -10.79
C GLY A 187 -41.15 6.34 -9.47
N TYR A 188 -40.93 7.50 -8.82
CA TYR A 188 -40.27 7.58 -7.51
C TYR A 188 -40.86 6.61 -6.48
N TYR A 189 -42.18 6.67 -6.26
CA TYR A 189 -42.85 5.86 -5.24
C TYR A 189 -42.82 4.37 -5.54
N ILE A 190 -42.90 3.94 -6.81
CA ILE A 190 -42.84 2.51 -7.13
C ILE A 190 -41.45 1.94 -6.83
N VAL A 191 -40.37 2.67 -7.12
CA VAL A 191 -39.01 2.22 -6.78
C VAL A 191 -38.81 2.25 -5.27
N LYS A 192 -39.07 3.39 -4.63
CA LYS A 192 -38.87 3.56 -3.18
C LYS A 192 -39.67 2.58 -2.35
N ASP A 193 -40.98 2.45 -2.60
CA ASP A 193 -41.85 1.58 -1.80
C ASP A 193 -41.58 0.10 -2.06
N THR A 194 -41.12 -0.26 -3.26
CA THR A 194 -40.68 -1.63 -3.57
C THR A 194 -39.41 -1.96 -2.83
N LEU A 195 -38.41 -1.08 -2.89
CA LEU A 195 -37.15 -1.23 -2.17
C LEU A 195 -37.41 -1.32 -0.66
N ARG A 196 -38.20 -0.40 -0.10
CA ARG A 196 -38.58 -0.39 1.32
C ARG A 196 -39.31 -1.65 1.76
N ARG A 197 -40.20 -2.20 0.92
CA ARG A 197 -40.93 -3.45 1.21
C ARG A 197 -40.01 -4.67 1.30
N HIS A 198 -38.91 -4.67 0.54
CA HIS A 198 -37.95 -5.76 0.50
C HIS A 198 -36.76 -5.56 1.44
N ASN A 199 -36.59 -4.37 2.02
CA ASN A 199 -35.57 -4.09 3.01
C ASN A 199 -35.80 -4.92 4.29
N LYS A 200 -34.77 -5.65 4.72
CA LYS A 200 -34.79 -6.49 5.92
C LYS A 200 -33.72 -6.14 6.94
N HIS A 201 -32.72 -5.35 6.57
CA HIS A 201 -31.49 -5.18 7.34
C HIS A 201 -31.00 -3.74 7.42
N LEU A 202 -31.46 -2.83 6.54
CA LEU A 202 -31.13 -1.41 6.61
C LEU A 202 -32.07 -0.69 7.58
N ARG A 203 -31.52 0.14 8.46
CA ARG A 203 -32.30 1.02 9.34
C ARG A 203 -33.03 2.08 8.49
N ASP A 204 -34.36 2.12 8.59
CA ASP A 204 -35.24 3.07 7.90
C ASP A 204 -35.89 3.98 8.95
N THR A 205 -35.32 5.17 9.15
CA THR A 205 -35.73 6.15 10.18
C THR A 205 -35.71 7.56 9.61
N ASP A 206 -36.50 8.48 10.18
CA ASP A 206 -36.57 9.89 9.74
C ASP A 206 -35.54 10.81 10.46
N VAL A 207 -34.52 10.23 11.12
CA VAL A 207 -33.51 10.93 11.95
C VAL A 207 -32.10 10.77 11.35
N PRO A 208 -31.06 11.46 11.88
CA PRO A 208 -29.68 11.15 11.50
C PRO A 208 -29.45 9.63 11.59
N ASP A 209 -28.73 9.10 10.59
CA ASP A 209 -28.41 7.67 10.40
C ASP A 209 -29.49 6.79 9.71
N ASP A 210 -30.28 7.39 8.83
CA ASP A 210 -31.13 6.70 7.85
C ASP A 210 -30.27 5.93 6.81
N GLU A 211 -29.99 4.66 7.11
CA GLU A 211 -29.24 3.75 6.23
C GLU A 211 -30.03 3.51 4.93
N PHE A 212 -31.34 3.25 5.04
CA PHE A 212 -32.20 3.00 3.89
C PHE A 212 -32.23 4.21 2.94
N GLY A 213 -32.40 5.43 3.46
CA GLY A 213 -32.40 6.63 2.64
C GLY A 213 -31.05 6.90 2.00
N THR A 214 -29.95 6.60 2.69
CA THR A 214 -28.59 6.73 2.13
C THR A 214 -28.37 5.75 0.97
N PHE A 215 -28.73 4.49 1.18
CA PHE A 215 -28.71 3.45 0.15
C PHE A 215 -29.61 3.83 -1.04
N PHE A 216 -30.85 4.21 -0.78
CA PHE A 216 -31.81 4.59 -1.81
C PHE A 216 -31.33 5.78 -2.63
N ARG A 217 -30.82 6.85 -2.00
CA ARG A 217 -30.29 8.02 -2.72
C ARG A 217 -29.15 7.66 -3.67
N TYR A 218 -28.29 6.72 -3.27
CA TYR A 218 -27.15 6.31 -4.06
C TYR A 218 -27.55 5.50 -5.30
N TYR A 219 -28.45 4.52 -5.17
CA TYR A 219 -28.90 3.69 -6.30
C TYR A 219 -30.10 4.23 -7.07
N ALA A 220 -30.73 5.30 -6.59
CA ALA A 220 -31.96 5.85 -7.15
C ALA A 220 -31.85 6.10 -8.65
N ASP A 221 -30.80 6.79 -9.09
CA ASP A 221 -30.64 7.20 -10.49
C ASP A 221 -30.47 5.99 -11.41
N ALA A 222 -29.66 5.00 -10.99
CA ALA A 222 -29.50 3.74 -11.71
C ALA A 222 -30.83 2.97 -11.83
N LEU A 223 -31.62 2.91 -10.75
CA LEU A 223 -32.92 2.24 -10.74
C LEU A 223 -33.98 2.99 -11.57
N TYR A 224 -33.95 4.34 -11.59
CA TYR A 224 -34.83 5.15 -12.44
C TYR A 224 -34.45 5.07 -13.92
N GLY A 225 -33.17 4.88 -14.22
CA GLY A 225 -32.66 4.72 -15.57
C GLY A 225 -33.11 3.42 -16.26
N LEU A 226 -33.69 2.47 -15.51
CA LEU A 226 -34.16 1.20 -16.05
C LEU A 226 -35.32 1.37 -17.04
N LYS A 227 -35.08 0.95 -18.28
CA LYS A 227 -36.03 1.04 -19.41
C LYS A 227 -36.78 -0.28 -19.62
N PRO A 228 -37.93 -0.28 -20.31
CA PRO A 228 -38.67 -1.50 -20.67
C PRO A 228 -37.86 -2.62 -21.34
N THR A 229 -36.68 -2.32 -21.90
CA THR A 229 -35.74 -3.29 -22.47
C THR A 229 -35.23 -4.32 -21.45
N ILE A 230 -35.33 -4.03 -20.15
CA ILE A 230 -34.87 -4.97 -19.12
C ILE A 230 -35.83 -6.14 -18.86
N ARG A 231 -37.07 -6.11 -19.38
CA ARG A 231 -38.15 -7.05 -18.99
C ARG A 231 -37.77 -8.54 -19.09
N ASP A 232 -36.98 -8.90 -20.09
CA ASP A 232 -36.62 -10.29 -20.41
C ASP A 232 -35.15 -10.62 -20.08
N ARG A 233 -34.40 -9.67 -19.51
CA ARG A 233 -33.01 -9.87 -19.09
C ARG A 233 -32.95 -10.63 -17.77
N ASP A 234 -31.88 -11.40 -17.55
CA ASP A 234 -31.62 -12.05 -16.26
C ASP A 234 -31.47 -10.95 -15.18
N PRO A 235 -32.29 -10.97 -14.11
CA PRO A 235 -32.21 -9.97 -13.04
C PRO A 235 -30.83 -9.89 -12.39
N TYR A 236 -30.06 -10.99 -12.40
CA TYR A 236 -28.69 -10.99 -11.88
C TYR A 236 -27.77 -10.15 -12.74
N ASP A 237 -27.89 -10.19 -14.07
CA ASP A 237 -27.01 -9.42 -14.95
C ASP A 237 -27.27 -7.91 -14.81
N ILE A 238 -28.53 -7.52 -14.58
CA ILE A 238 -28.86 -6.11 -14.29
C ILE A 238 -28.36 -5.69 -12.90
N ALA A 239 -28.48 -6.57 -11.90
CA ALA A 239 -27.98 -6.27 -10.56
C ALA A 239 -26.45 -6.12 -10.55
N ASP A 240 -25.73 -6.99 -11.27
CA ASP A 240 -24.28 -6.91 -11.44
C ASP A 240 -23.86 -5.60 -12.16
N GLU A 241 -24.68 -5.05 -13.07
CA GLU A 241 -24.43 -3.74 -13.72
C GLU A 241 -24.61 -2.54 -12.79
N ILE A 242 -25.49 -2.64 -11.79
CA ILE A 242 -25.85 -1.51 -10.90
C ILE A 242 -25.03 -1.52 -9.62
N PHE A 243 -24.70 -2.70 -9.10
CA PHE A 243 -24.13 -2.87 -7.76
C PHE A 243 -22.68 -2.38 -7.67
N ASP A 244 -22.40 -1.45 -6.75
CA ASP A 244 -21.05 -0.97 -6.47
C ASP A 244 -20.44 -1.72 -5.27
N GLU A 245 -19.64 -2.75 -5.55
CA GLU A 245 -18.98 -3.57 -4.51
C GLU A 245 -18.08 -2.73 -3.58
N ASN A 246 -17.38 -1.72 -4.10
CA ASN A 246 -16.45 -0.91 -3.29
C ASN A 246 -17.23 -0.06 -2.29
N ARG A 247 -18.32 0.55 -2.75
CA ARG A 247 -19.20 1.35 -1.89
C ARG A 247 -19.85 0.51 -0.80
N GLU A 248 -20.32 -0.68 -1.15
CA GLU A 248 -20.99 -1.59 -0.22
C GLU A 248 -20.04 -2.15 0.83
N ARG A 249 -18.81 -2.49 0.45
CA ARG A 249 -17.78 -2.88 1.43
C ARG A 249 -17.44 -1.75 2.40
N PHE A 250 -17.34 -0.52 1.90
CA PHE A 250 -17.13 0.65 2.75
C PHE A 250 -18.26 0.84 3.77
N TRP A 251 -19.53 0.80 3.33
CA TRP A 251 -20.68 0.91 4.22
C TRP A 251 -20.77 -0.25 5.21
N SER A 252 -20.47 -1.46 4.77
CA SER A 252 -20.39 -2.63 5.65
C SER A 252 -19.32 -2.44 6.74
N GLY A 253 -18.17 -1.86 6.41
CA GLY A 253 -17.12 -1.54 7.38
C GLY A 253 -17.57 -0.51 8.43
N LEU A 254 -18.26 0.55 8.01
CA LEU A 254 -18.85 1.54 8.93
C LEU A 254 -19.90 0.90 9.85
N LYS A 255 -20.80 0.09 9.28
CA LYS A 255 -21.85 -0.59 10.05
C LYS A 255 -21.27 -1.59 11.04
N LEU A 256 -20.20 -2.31 10.67
CA LEU A 256 -19.48 -3.18 11.60
C LEU A 256 -18.92 -2.37 12.77
N TYR A 257 -18.31 -1.21 12.50
CA TYR A 257 -17.80 -0.34 13.56
C TYR A 257 -18.92 0.08 14.53
N ASP A 258 -20.07 0.51 14.00
CA ASP A 258 -21.24 0.88 14.81
C ASP A 258 -21.76 -0.32 15.63
N LEU A 259 -21.79 -1.51 15.04
CA LEU A 259 -22.18 -2.74 15.74
C LEU A 259 -21.21 -3.08 16.87
N CYS A 260 -19.90 -2.94 16.64
CA CYS A 260 -18.91 -3.13 17.70
C CYS A 260 -19.14 -2.17 18.87
N GLU A 261 -19.47 -0.90 18.59
CA GLU A 261 -19.78 0.08 19.62
C GLU A 261 -21.07 -0.26 20.38
N VAL A 262 -22.16 -0.54 19.67
CA VAL A 262 -23.49 -0.81 20.24
C VAL A 262 -23.50 -2.07 21.11
N TYR A 263 -22.84 -3.13 20.64
CA TYR A 263 -22.82 -4.42 21.33
C TYR A 263 -21.57 -4.63 22.20
N GLN A 264 -20.71 -3.61 22.30
CA GLN A 264 -19.46 -3.64 23.06
C GLN A 264 -18.53 -4.79 22.66
N TYR A 265 -18.51 -5.12 21.36
CA TYR A 265 -17.60 -6.13 20.85
C TYR A 265 -16.16 -5.60 20.78
N PRO A 266 -15.17 -6.48 20.92
CA PRO A 266 -13.78 -6.05 20.83
C PRO A 266 -13.44 -5.57 19.42
N THR A 267 -12.93 -4.34 19.32
CA THR A 267 -12.52 -3.69 18.05
C THR A 267 -11.04 -3.91 17.71
N TYR A 268 -10.29 -4.57 18.61
CA TYR A 268 -8.87 -4.84 18.40
C TYR A 268 -8.62 -6.13 17.61
N PHE A 269 -9.64 -6.96 17.40
CA PHE A 269 -9.55 -8.14 16.54
C PHE A 269 -9.90 -7.76 15.11
N ALA A 270 -9.11 -8.26 14.17
CA ALA A 270 -9.41 -8.17 12.75
C ALA A 270 -9.05 -9.52 12.13
N ILE A 271 -10.05 -10.37 11.90
CA ILE A 271 -9.89 -11.70 11.30
C ILE A 271 -9.01 -11.72 10.04
N ASP A 272 -9.11 -10.68 9.20
CA ASP A 272 -8.29 -10.52 8.00
C ASP A 272 -6.80 -10.48 8.35
N ARG A 273 -6.42 -9.56 9.26
CA ARG A 273 -5.06 -9.38 9.77
C ARG A 273 -4.56 -10.60 10.55
N ASP A 274 -5.40 -11.04 11.49
CA ASP A 274 -4.99 -11.89 12.59
C ASP A 274 -5.01 -13.37 12.22
N ILE A 275 -5.89 -13.76 11.30
CA ILE A 275 -6.15 -15.15 10.95
C ILE A 275 -5.91 -15.38 9.47
N CYS A 276 -6.48 -14.57 8.57
CA CYS A 276 -6.40 -14.81 7.14
C CYS A 276 -4.98 -14.60 6.60
N HIS A 277 -4.39 -13.43 6.88
CA HIS A 277 -2.99 -13.14 6.55
C HIS A 277 -2.06 -14.10 7.28
N GLY A 278 -2.26 -14.31 8.58
CA GLY A 278 -1.48 -15.27 9.35
C GLY A 278 -1.49 -16.68 8.74
N ALA A 279 -2.65 -17.16 8.30
CA ALA A 279 -2.81 -18.44 7.63
C ALA A 279 -2.14 -18.46 6.24
N ALA A 280 -2.24 -17.37 5.47
CA ALA A 280 -1.58 -17.24 4.18
C ALA A 280 -0.04 -17.30 4.30
N PHE A 281 0.53 -16.59 5.28
CA PHE A 281 1.98 -16.62 5.54
C PHE A 281 2.45 -17.98 6.07
N ARG A 282 1.69 -18.62 6.96
CA ARG A 282 1.99 -20.01 7.41
C ARG A 282 1.91 -21.00 6.26
N LEU A 283 0.92 -20.87 5.39
CA LEU A 283 0.78 -21.73 4.22
C LEU A 283 1.93 -21.51 3.22
N ALA A 284 2.36 -20.26 3.03
CA ALA A 284 3.55 -19.95 2.23
C ALA A 284 4.80 -20.61 2.83
N GLU A 285 4.99 -20.56 4.15
CA GLU A 285 6.09 -21.23 4.85
C GLU A 285 6.03 -22.75 4.69
N GLU A 286 4.86 -23.36 4.90
CA GLU A 286 4.62 -24.80 4.70
C GLU A 286 4.96 -25.26 3.28
N LEU A 287 4.72 -24.39 2.29
CA LEU A 287 4.99 -24.65 0.87
C LEU A 287 6.40 -24.19 0.43
N ASN A 288 7.24 -23.69 1.33
CA ASN A 288 8.56 -23.10 1.05
C ASN A 288 8.52 -22.01 -0.04
N LEU A 289 7.51 -21.15 0.01
CA LEU A 289 7.40 -19.97 -0.85
C LEU A 289 8.17 -18.79 -0.23
N GLU A 290 8.56 -17.84 -1.09
CA GLU A 290 9.20 -16.60 -0.68
C GLU A 290 8.24 -15.75 0.18
N LEU A 291 8.69 -15.38 1.38
CA LEU A 291 7.90 -14.59 2.32
C LEU A 291 8.30 -13.10 2.28
N GLU A 292 9.59 -12.85 2.05
CA GLU A 292 10.12 -11.50 2.02
C GLU A 292 9.65 -10.80 0.74
N PRO A 293 9.19 -9.54 0.82
CA PRO A 293 8.77 -8.82 -0.38
C PRO A 293 9.97 -8.64 -1.32
N GLN A 294 9.80 -9.01 -2.59
CA GLN A 294 10.88 -8.99 -3.60
C GLN A 294 10.70 -7.86 -4.61
N THR A 295 9.47 -7.47 -4.90
CA THR A 295 9.17 -6.43 -5.89
C THR A 295 8.67 -5.14 -5.23
N THR A 296 8.59 -4.07 -6.01
CA THR A 296 7.97 -2.81 -5.58
C THR A 296 6.51 -3.01 -5.21
N GLU A 297 5.77 -3.82 -5.98
CA GLU A 297 4.37 -4.16 -5.69
C GLU A 297 4.25 -4.90 -4.36
N ASP A 298 5.13 -5.87 -4.08
CA ASP A 298 5.13 -6.58 -2.80
C ASP A 298 5.36 -5.64 -1.61
N ILE A 299 6.34 -4.72 -1.73
CA ILE A 299 6.65 -3.79 -0.64
C ILE A 299 5.52 -2.77 -0.45
N MET A 300 4.94 -2.27 -1.55
CA MET A 300 3.82 -1.33 -1.49
C MET A 300 2.56 -2.00 -0.91
N HIS A 301 2.32 -3.27 -1.23
CA HIS A 301 1.30 -4.09 -0.61
C HIS A 301 1.53 -4.20 0.91
N ASP A 302 2.74 -4.59 1.33
CA ASP A 302 3.06 -4.71 2.75
C ASP A 302 2.97 -3.36 3.50
N LEU A 303 3.31 -2.25 2.86
CA LEU A 303 3.12 -0.91 3.42
C LEU A 303 1.64 -0.57 3.62
N TRP A 304 0.79 -0.96 2.66
CA TRP A 304 -0.65 -0.82 2.79
C TRP A 304 -1.17 -1.70 3.93
N ASP A 305 -0.70 -2.94 4.06
CA ASP A 305 -1.03 -3.82 5.17
C ASP A 305 -0.66 -3.20 6.52
N GLU A 306 0.55 -2.67 6.67
CA GLU A 306 0.98 -2.02 7.90
C GLU A 306 0.12 -0.79 8.25
N ALA A 307 -0.36 -0.06 7.23
CA ALA A 307 -1.29 1.06 7.41
C ALA A 307 -2.74 0.62 7.68
N ARG A 308 -3.17 -0.51 7.12
CA ARG A 308 -4.48 -1.14 7.32
C ARG A 308 -4.58 -1.75 8.72
N PHE A 309 -3.54 -2.48 9.13
CA PHE A 309 -3.49 -3.32 10.33
C PHE A 309 -2.96 -2.63 11.58
N LYS A 310 -2.03 -1.68 11.39
CA LYS A 310 -1.48 -0.79 12.43
C LYS A 310 -0.80 -1.50 13.61
N LEU A 311 -0.42 -2.76 13.45
CA LEU A 311 0.35 -3.52 14.45
C LEU A 311 1.85 -3.26 14.26
N SER A 312 2.49 -2.60 15.22
CA SER A 312 3.94 -2.31 15.15
C SER A 312 4.36 -1.51 13.91
N ARG A 313 3.44 -0.68 13.40
CA ARG A 313 3.56 0.07 12.15
C ARG A 313 4.89 0.79 12.00
N SER A 314 5.39 1.46 13.04
CA SER A 314 6.62 2.24 12.95
C SER A 314 7.85 1.41 12.60
N ILE A 315 7.99 0.21 13.18
CA ILE A 315 9.20 -0.63 13.02
C ILE A 315 9.22 -1.27 11.64
N LYS A 316 8.09 -1.87 11.23
CA LYS A 316 8.01 -2.56 9.94
C LYS A 316 7.98 -1.58 8.77
N THR A 317 7.28 -0.45 8.92
CA THR A 317 7.23 0.58 7.87
C THR A 317 8.63 1.11 7.56
N GLU A 318 9.45 1.40 8.58
CA GLU A 318 10.81 1.89 8.35
C GLU A 318 11.64 0.91 7.51
N ALA A 319 11.61 -0.39 7.83
CA ALA A 319 12.31 -1.42 7.06
C ALA A 319 11.80 -1.54 5.61
N LEU A 320 10.49 -1.43 5.39
CA LEU A 320 9.89 -1.45 4.04
C LEU A 320 10.29 -0.21 3.23
N LEU A 321 10.29 0.98 3.86
CA LEU A 321 10.74 2.22 3.23
C LEU A 321 12.23 2.17 2.88
N GLU A 322 13.07 1.60 3.74
CA GLU A 322 14.49 1.35 3.43
C GLU A 322 14.66 0.43 2.24
N ARG A 323 13.86 -0.65 2.13
CA ARG A 323 13.89 -1.53 0.95
C ARG A 323 13.49 -0.80 -0.33
N LEU A 324 12.45 0.05 -0.30
CA LEU A 324 12.07 0.86 -1.47
C LEU A 324 13.20 1.79 -1.90
N ILE A 325 13.89 2.44 -0.95
CA ILE A 325 15.07 3.26 -1.29
C ILE A 325 16.17 2.38 -1.89
N GLY A 326 16.40 1.19 -1.33
CA GLY A 326 17.35 0.20 -1.84
C GLY A 326 17.05 -0.29 -3.26
N MET A 327 15.78 -0.29 -3.68
CA MET A 327 15.38 -0.60 -5.06
C MET A 327 15.66 0.55 -6.06
N GLY A 328 16.20 1.68 -5.59
CA GLY A 328 16.62 2.77 -6.46
C GLY A 328 15.45 3.51 -7.11
N THR A 329 15.55 3.77 -8.41
CA THR A 329 14.54 4.54 -9.17
C THR A 329 13.14 3.99 -9.02
N GLU A 330 12.98 2.67 -9.20
CA GLU A 330 11.67 2.00 -9.19
C GLU A 330 10.98 2.14 -7.83
N GLY A 331 11.70 1.87 -6.74
CA GLY A 331 11.11 1.95 -5.39
C GLY A 331 10.82 3.38 -4.93
N ILE A 332 11.70 4.34 -5.24
CA ILE A 332 11.44 5.76 -4.96
C ILE A 332 10.23 6.26 -5.75
N LYS A 333 10.14 5.88 -7.03
CA LYS A 333 9.03 6.23 -7.90
C LYS A 333 7.72 5.62 -7.40
N ALA A 334 7.68 4.32 -7.13
CA ALA A 334 6.48 3.61 -6.66
C ALA A 334 5.89 4.26 -5.40
N PHE A 335 6.74 4.64 -4.44
CA PHE A 335 6.29 5.34 -3.24
C PHE A 335 5.70 6.73 -3.55
N VAL A 336 6.43 7.55 -4.32
CA VAL A 336 6.01 8.93 -4.64
C VAL A 336 4.74 8.94 -5.49
N GLU A 337 4.63 8.04 -6.47
CA GLU A 337 3.42 7.86 -7.27
C GLU A 337 2.22 7.50 -6.38
N THR A 338 2.39 6.54 -5.46
CA THR A 338 1.30 6.11 -4.57
C THR A 338 0.78 7.24 -3.68
N ILE A 339 1.68 7.97 -3.01
CA ILE A 339 1.26 9.06 -2.11
C ILE A 339 0.65 10.26 -2.86
N THR A 340 1.04 10.47 -4.11
CA THR A 340 0.48 11.54 -4.95
C THR A 340 -0.87 11.12 -5.53
N GLU A 341 -1.05 9.85 -5.86
CA GLU A 341 -2.33 9.25 -6.18
C GLU A 341 -3.32 9.43 -5.01
N GLU A 342 -2.95 9.01 -3.80
CA GLU A 342 -3.76 9.22 -2.60
C GLU A 342 -4.20 10.68 -2.41
N MET A 343 -3.25 11.61 -2.55
CA MET A 343 -3.54 13.05 -2.47
C MET A 343 -4.53 13.50 -3.55
N VAL A 344 -4.32 13.09 -4.80
CA VAL A 344 -5.10 13.56 -5.96
C VAL A 344 -6.50 12.96 -5.99
N TYR A 345 -6.65 11.68 -5.67
CA TYR A 345 -7.94 11.00 -5.66
C TYR A 345 -8.69 11.18 -4.32
N GLY A 346 -7.99 11.58 -3.24
CA GLY A 346 -8.60 11.90 -1.96
C GLY A 346 -8.90 10.69 -1.07
N TYR A 347 -8.19 9.58 -1.30
CA TYR A 347 -8.22 8.39 -0.46
C TYR A 347 -6.84 8.22 0.19
N SER A 348 -6.77 7.56 1.36
CA SER A 348 -5.49 7.25 2.00
C SER A 348 -5.47 5.79 2.45
N PHE A 349 -4.50 5.03 1.95
CA PHE A 349 -4.34 3.61 2.24
C PHE A 349 -2.95 3.30 2.81
N VAL A 350 -1.86 3.85 2.24
CA VAL A 350 -0.50 3.88 2.79
C VAL A 350 -0.32 5.06 3.77
N THR A 351 -0.75 6.28 3.41
CA THR A 351 -0.50 7.49 4.24
C THR A 351 -1.52 7.69 5.36
N SER A 352 -2.53 6.82 5.48
CA SER A 352 -3.58 6.95 6.47
C SER A 352 -3.00 6.95 7.88
N ASN A 353 -2.99 8.09 8.57
CA ASN A 353 -2.51 8.22 9.95
C ASN A 353 -3.66 8.21 10.98
N ARG A 354 -4.87 7.87 10.53
CA ARG A 354 -6.06 7.90 11.38
C ARG A 354 -5.82 6.95 12.55
N TYR A 355 -5.87 7.49 13.76
CA TYR A 355 -5.81 6.81 15.06
C TYR A 355 -4.42 6.38 15.58
N ASP A 356 -3.36 6.39 14.77
CA ASP A 356 -1.99 6.06 15.24
C ASP A 356 -0.97 7.20 15.10
N GLY A 357 -1.26 8.22 14.28
CA GLY A 357 -0.45 9.43 14.15
C GLY A 357 0.92 9.23 13.46
N TYR A 358 1.17 8.07 12.85
CA TYR A 358 2.45 7.81 12.16
C TYR A 358 2.48 8.49 10.78
N ASP A 359 3.45 9.37 10.57
CA ASP A 359 3.65 10.08 9.30
C ASP A 359 4.61 9.30 8.39
N VAL A 360 4.04 8.39 7.58
CA VAL A 360 4.81 7.56 6.63
C VAL A 360 5.57 8.44 5.64
N THR A 361 4.96 9.51 5.14
CA THR A 361 5.57 10.43 4.18
C THR A 361 6.74 11.17 4.81
N GLY A 362 6.58 11.63 6.05
CA GLY A 362 7.64 12.23 6.85
C GLY A 362 8.78 11.26 7.12
N GLY A 363 8.46 10.00 7.46
CA GLY A 363 9.43 8.92 7.65
C GLY A 363 10.29 8.67 6.41
N PHE A 364 9.65 8.52 5.24
CA PHE A 364 10.37 8.32 3.98
C PHE A 364 11.31 9.49 3.65
N ARG A 365 10.85 10.73 3.84
CA ARG A 365 11.70 11.92 3.63
C ARG A 365 12.88 11.98 4.61
N GLN A 366 12.67 11.57 5.86
CA GLN A 366 13.73 11.52 6.86
C GLN A 366 14.78 10.46 6.51
N LEU A 367 14.36 9.30 5.99
CA LEU A 367 15.26 8.25 5.50
C LEU A 367 16.05 8.72 4.26
N LEU A 368 15.41 9.29 3.25
CA LEU A 368 16.15 9.87 2.11
C LEU A 368 17.19 10.90 2.56
N GLN A 369 16.82 11.75 3.53
CA GLN A 369 17.72 12.76 4.08
C GLN A 369 18.85 12.17 4.94
N SER A 370 18.65 11.03 5.60
CA SER A 370 19.71 10.36 6.38
C SER A 370 20.81 9.81 5.46
N TYR A 371 20.45 9.45 4.23
CA TYR A 371 21.36 9.01 3.18
C TYR A 371 21.94 10.14 2.33
N SER A 372 21.73 11.39 2.70
CA SER A 372 22.24 12.56 1.99
C SER A 372 23.20 13.39 2.84
N SER A 373 24.32 13.79 2.24
CA SER A 373 25.24 14.77 2.85
C SER A 373 24.73 16.21 2.75
N SER A 374 23.69 16.47 1.95
CA SER A 374 23.12 17.81 1.79
C SER A 374 22.45 18.33 3.08
N PRO A 375 22.45 19.66 3.32
CA PRO A 375 21.76 20.24 4.47
C PRO A 375 20.26 19.95 4.46
N LYS A 376 19.65 19.90 5.66
CA LYS A 376 18.18 19.84 5.86
C LYS A 376 17.49 21.17 5.51
N ALA A 377 17.69 21.65 4.29
CA ALA A 377 17.07 22.84 3.73
C ALA A 377 16.23 22.45 2.50
N ASN A 378 15.24 23.27 2.14
CA ASN A 378 14.41 23.09 0.94
C ASN A 378 14.85 24.04 -0.19
N THR A 379 16.16 24.16 -0.40
CA THR A 379 16.77 25.05 -1.41
C THR A 379 17.36 24.24 -2.56
N PRO A 380 17.50 24.81 -3.78
CA PRO A 380 18.12 24.11 -4.90
C PRO A 380 19.44 23.44 -4.53
N GLY A 381 19.62 22.18 -4.94
CA GLY A 381 20.81 21.37 -4.64
C GLY A 381 20.74 20.56 -3.33
N THR A 382 19.60 20.53 -2.64
CA THR A 382 19.39 19.66 -1.47
C THR A 382 18.45 18.50 -1.76
N MET A 383 18.52 17.45 -0.93
CA MET A 383 17.59 16.31 -0.98
C MET A 383 16.14 16.77 -0.81
N GLY A 384 15.88 17.64 0.17
CA GLY A 384 14.52 18.16 0.43
C GLY A 384 13.91 18.88 -0.77
N HIS A 385 14.70 19.67 -1.49
CA HIS A 385 14.24 20.35 -2.71
C HIS A 385 14.00 19.35 -3.86
N SER A 386 14.96 18.46 -4.12
CA SER A 386 14.89 17.47 -5.20
C SER A 386 13.68 16.54 -5.03
N TYR A 387 13.43 16.08 -3.80
CA TYR A 387 12.24 15.29 -3.48
C TYR A 387 10.94 16.07 -3.74
N ASN A 388 10.86 17.35 -3.32
CA ASN A 388 9.65 18.16 -3.54
C ASN A 388 9.40 18.39 -5.04
N GLU A 389 10.45 18.56 -5.85
CA GLU A 389 10.30 18.66 -7.32
C GLU A 389 9.71 17.39 -7.92
N LEU A 390 10.25 16.22 -7.54
CA LEU A 390 9.73 14.91 -7.97
C LEU A 390 8.27 14.70 -7.53
N TYR A 391 7.98 14.99 -6.26
CA TYR A 391 6.63 14.93 -5.70
C TYR A 391 5.66 15.82 -6.48
N ASN A 392 6.03 17.08 -6.71
CA ASN A 392 5.19 18.03 -7.45
C ASN A 392 4.98 17.60 -8.91
N TYR A 393 5.98 16.98 -9.55
CA TYR A 393 5.81 16.39 -10.88
C TYR A 393 4.72 15.32 -10.88
N PHE A 394 4.76 14.37 -9.95
CA PHE A 394 3.76 13.31 -9.88
C PHE A 394 2.36 13.82 -9.47
N VAL A 395 2.28 14.82 -8.60
CA VAL A 395 1.00 15.53 -8.34
C VAL A 395 0.43 16.10 -9.64
N GLN A 396 1.25 16.71 -10.49
CA GLN A 396 0.79 17.25 -11.77
C GLN A 396 0.36 16.15 -12.73
N LEU A 397 1.15 15.07 -12.84
CA LEU A 397 0.85 13.93 -13.69
C LEU A 397 -0.48 13.26 -13.29
N LYS A 398 -0.67 12.95 -12.00
CA LYS A 398 -1.89 12.32 -11.49
C LYS A 398 -3.12 13.22 -11.62
N ASN A 399 -2.98 14.53 -11.41
CA ASN A 399 -4.06 15.48 -11.69
C ASN A 399 -4.45 15.50 -13.17
N HIS A 400 -3.48 15.44 -14.09
CA HIS A 400 -3.74 15.33 -15.52
C HIS A 400 -4.45 14.02 -15.88
N GLU A 401 -3.97 12.87 -15.38
CA GLU A 401 -4.61 11.56 -15.57
C GLU A 401 -6.06 11.56 -15.08
N PHE A 402 -6.30 12.07 -13.86
CA PHE A 402 -7.64 12.15 -13.29
C PHE A 402 -8.56 13.09 -14.12
N PHE A 403 -8.00 14.18 -14.65
CA PHE A 403 -8.75 15.11 -15.49
C PHE A 403 -9.13 14.48 -16.83
N GLU A 404 -8.22 13.74 -17.47
CA GLU A 404 -8.50 13.02 -18.71
C GLU A 404 -9.58 11.94 -18.50
N GLN A 405 -9.53 11.21 -17.38
CA GLN A 405 -10.57 10.24 -17.03
C GLN A 405 -11.94 10.91 -16.89
N TYR A 406 -12.01 12.03 -16.17
CA TYR A 406 -13.24 12.82 -16.04
C TYR A 406 -13.71 13.38 -17.39
N ASN A 407 -12.79 13.86 -18.22
CA ASN A 407 -13.11 14.43 -19.53
C ASN A 407 -13.54 13.37 -20.55
N ALA A 408 -13.17 12.10 -20.36
CA ALA A 408 -13.60 10.97 -21.17
C ALA A 408 -15.03 10.49 -20.85
N MET A 409 -15.61 10.92 -19.72
CA MET A 409 -17.00 10.61 -19.37
C MET A 409 -18.00 11.23 -20.36
N ASP A 410 -19.19 10.65 -20.48
CA ASP A 410 -20.27 11.26 -21.25
C ASP A 410 -20.79 12.55 -20.58
N ASP A 411 -21.51 13.37 -21.34
CA ASP A 411 -21.95 14.70 -20.88
C ASP A 411 -22.89 14.63 -19.67
N GLN A 412 -23.69 13.57 -19.54
CA GLN A 412 -24.58 13.39 -18.39
C GLN A 412 -23.76 13.05 -17.15
N ALA A 413 -22.86 12.08 -17.26
CA ALA A 413 -21.95 11.69 -16.18
C ALA A 413 -21.06 12.85 -15.72
N LYS A 414 -20.59 13.72 -16.64
CA LYS A 414 -19.84 14.93 -16.28
C LYS A 414 -20.65 15.87 -15.40
N GLU A 415 -21.88 16.19 -15.79
CA GLU A 415 -22.73 17.09 -15.00
C GLU A 415 -23.08 16.48 -13.63
N GLU A 416 -23.39 15.18 -13.58
CA GLU A 416 -23.63 14.45 -12.33
C GLU A 416 -22.40 14.47 -11.40
N ASN A 417 -21.20 14.41 -11.97
CA ASN A 417 -19.93 14.47 -11.25
C ASN A 417 -19.32 15.88 -11.20
N GLY A 418 -20.10 16.95 -11.41
CA GLY A 418 -19.59 18.33 -11.46
C GLY A 418 -18.86 18.77 -10.18
N ASP A 419 -19.19 18.19 -9.02
CA ASP A 419 -18.46 18.43 -7.77
C ASP A 419 -17.04 17.85 -7.77
N VAL A 420 -16.79 16.76 -8.50
CA VAL A 420 -15.47 16.14 -8.61
C VAL A 420 -14.49 17.09 -9.28
N ILE A 421 -14.82 17.61 -10.47
CA ILE A 421 -13.97 18.56 -11.19
C ILE A 421 -13.81 19.88 -10.42
N ARG A 422 -14.84 20.31 -9.67
CA ARG A 422 -14.75 21.46 -8.77
C ARG A 422 -13.72 21.25 -7.67
N GLN A 423 -13.74 20.08 -7.01
CA GLN A 423 -12.75 19.72 -6.01
C GLN A 423 -11.34 19.61 -6.58
N MET A 424 -11.19 19.02 -7.77
CA MET A 424 -9.91 18.95 -8.48
C MET A 424 -9.35 20.35 -8.76
N LEU A 425 -10.19 21.26 -9.26
CA LEU A 425 -9.80 22.65 -9.49
C LEU A 425 -9.37 23.34 -8.20
N TYR A 426 -10.08 23.15 -7.09
CA TYR A 426 -9.64 23.70 -5.80
C TYR A 426 -8.25 23.23 -5.38
N ARG A 427 -7.93 21.95 -5.59
CA ARG A 427 -6.60 21.38 -5.30
C ARG A 427 -5.52 21.98 -6.20
N VAL A 428 -5.80 22.11 -7.49
CA VAL A 428 -4.81 22.63 -8.47
C VAL A 428 -4.61 24.14 -8.36
N ILE A 429 -5.64 24.91 -8.00
CA ILE A 429 -5.53 26.37 -7.81
C ILE A 429 -4.43 26.72 -6.80
N ASP A 430 -4.39 26.01 -5.67
CA ASP A 430 -3.43 26.29 -4.61
C ASP A 430 -1.99 25.93 -5.00
N VAL A 431 -1.81 25.13 -6.06
CA VAL A 431 -0.51 24.68 -6.57
C VAL A 431 -0.05 25.51 -7.78
N ARG A 432 -0.95 25.84 -8.71
CA ARG A 432 -0.62 26.43 -10.02
C ARG A 432 -0.84 27.94 -10.10
N LEU A 433 -1.76 28.49 -9.30
CA LEU A 433 -2.06 29.92 -9.36
C LEU A 433 -1.23 30.69 -8.34
N ARG A 434 -0.84 31.90 -8.73
CA ARG A 434 -0.21 32.84 -7.79
C ARG A 434 -1.20 33.13 -6.64
N PRO A 435 -0.74 33.33 -5.40
CA PRO A 435 -1.62 33.66 -4.27
C PRO A 435 -2.53 34.87 -4.51
N SER A 436 -2.11 35.81 -5.36
CA SER A 436 -2.91 36.98 -5.74
C SER A 436 -4.03 36.69 -6.74
N GLN A 437 -3.95 35.58 -7.49
CA GLN A 437 -4.92 35.17 -8.52
C GLN A 437 -5.84 34.04 -8.03
N ALA A 438 -5.38 33.25 -7.06
CA ALA A 438 -6.12 32.12 -6.51
C ALA A 438 -7.51 32.50 -5.95
N PRO A 439 -7.71 33.58 -5.16
CA PRO A 439 -9.01 33.91 -4.58
C PRO A 439 -10.10 34.18 -5.64
N ASP A 440 -9.78 34.98 -6.65
CA ASP A 440 -10.72 35.32 -7.73
C ASP A 440 -11.03 34.11 -8.62
N PHE A 441 -10.05 33.23 -8.84
CA PHE A 441 -10.28 31.99 -9.56
C PHE A 441 -11.15 31.01 -8.75
N LYS A 442 -10.88 30.82 -7.45
CA LYS A 442 -11.72 30.01 -6.55
C LYS A 442 -13.16 30.48 -6.57
N ARG A 443 -13.40 31.79 -6.49
CA ARG A 443 -14.74 32.37 -6.57
C ARG A 443 -15.45 32.03 -7.89
N ARG A 444 -14.74 32.07 -9.02
CA ARG A 444 -15.32 31.68 -10.31
C ARG A 444 -15.68 30.18 -10.37
N VAL A 445 -14.85 29.33 -9.77
CA VAL A 445 -15.10 27.87 -9.68
C VAL A 445 -16.30 27.57 -8.78
N GLU A 446 -16.43 28.30 -7.67
CA GLU A 446 -17.54 28.18 -6.72
C GLU A 446 -18.89 28.48 -7.39
N PHE A 447 -18.94 29.53 -8.22
CA PHE A 447 -20.17 29.96 -8.90
C PHE A 447 -20.37 29.39 -10.32
N ALA A 448 -19.53 28.46 -10.76
CA ALA A 448 -19.67 27.84 -12.07
C ALA A 448 -20.96 26.99 -12.11
N ALA A 449 -21.81 27.27 -13.10
CA ALA A 449 -23.17 26.73 -13.20
C ALA A 449 -23.26 25.35 -13.89
N SER A 450 -22.17 24.82 -14.42
CA SER A 450 -22.13 23.53 -15.14
C SER A 450 -20.72 22.93 -15.12
N ALA A 451 -20.64 21.61 -15.29
CA ALA A 451 -19.37 20.90 -15.47
C ALA A 451 -18.60 21.42 -16.71
N ARG A 452 -19.32 21.77 -17.78
CA ARG A 452 -18.70 22.35 -18.98
C ARG A 452 -17.93 23.64 -18.70
N ILE A 453 -18.50 24.56 -17.92
CA ILE A 453 -17.80 25.80 -17.54
C ILE A 453 -16.56 25.48 -16.71
N LEU A 454 -16.63 24.51 -15.80
CA LEU A 454 -15.49 24.07 -15.00
C LEU A 454 -14.37 23.48 -15.88
N ILE A 455 -14.73 22.68 -16.88
CA ILE A 455 -13.78 22.14 -17.88
C ILE A 455 -13.15 23.28 -18.69
N ASP A 456 -13.94 24.23 -19.19
CA ASP A 456 -13.41 25.38 -19.95
C ASP A 456 -12.47 26.24 -19.09
N MET A 457 -12.79 26.42 -17.81
CA MET A 457 -11.93 27.12 -16.85
C MET A 457 -10.63 26.36 -16.54
N SER A 458 -10.61 25.04 -16.72
CA SER A 458 -9.47 24.18 -16.41
C SER A 458 -8.38 24.17 -17.48
N GLN A 459 -8.64 24.76 -18.65
CA GLN A 459 -7.70 24.83 -19.76
C GLN A 459 -6.36 25.45 -19.32
N GLY A 460 -5.27 24.71 -19.50
CA GLY A 460 -3.91 25.11 -19.11
C GLY A 460 -3.55 24.86 -17.63
N LEU A 461 -4.48 24.36 -16.80
CA LEU A 461 -4.19 23.99 -15.41
C LEU A 461 -3.78 22.52 -15.25
N PHE A 462 -4.33 21.64 -16.10
CA PHE A 462 -4.07 20.19 -16.11
C PHE A 462 -3.16 19.77 -17.27
N GLU A 463 -2.12 20.55 -17.56
CA GLU A 463 -1.15 20.19 -18.60
C GLU A 463 -0.37 18.94 -18.21
N LYS A 464 -0.25 18.00 -19.16
CA LYS A 464 0.61 16.82 -18.99
C LYS A 464 2.06 17.27 -18.83
N PRO A 465 2.74 16.92 -17.73
CA PRO A 465 4.13 17.29 -17.57
C PRO A 465 5.01 16.51 -18.57
N ASP A 466 6.14 17.10 -18.95
CA ASP A 466 7.09 16.48 -19.88
C ASP A 466 7.78 15.28 -19.21
N PRO A 467 7.74 14.07 -19.79
CA PRO A 467 8.44 12.89 -19.25
C PRO A 467 9.93 13.11 -18.99
N ALA A 468 10.61 13.97 -19.76
CA ALA A 468 12.03 14.28 -19.51
C ALA A 468 12.26 14.99 -18.15
N THR A 469 11.21 15.63 -17.62
CA THR A 469 11.24 16.27 -16.29
C THR A 469 11.28 15.24 -15.17
N GLU A 470 10.60 14.10 -15.33
CA GLU A 470 10.68 12.97 -14.40
C GLU A 470 12.10 12.47 -14.26
N THR A 471 12.73 12.17 -15.39
CA THR A 471 14.11 11.69 -15.49
C THR A 471 15.06 12.64 -14.79
N LYS A 472 14.92 13.95 -15.04
CA LYS A 472 15.72 14.98 -14.39
C LYS A 472 15.54 14.98 -12.86
N TYR A 473 14.31 14.91 -12.37
CA TYR A 473 14.05 14.96 -10.93
C TYR A 473 14.47 13.67 -10.22
N LEU A 474 14.30 12.50 -10.84
CA LEU A 474 14.87 11.24 -10.34
C LEU A 474 16.40 11.31 -10.27
N CYS A 475 17.05 11.79 -11.32
CA CYS A 475 18.51 12.00 -11.32
C CYS A 475 18.96 12.91 -10.17
N ASN A 476 18.23 13.99 -9.90
CA ASN A 476 18.53 14.89 -8.79
C ASN A 476 18.42 14.18 -7.43
N VAL A 477 17.41 13.33 -7.23
CA VAL A 477 17.27 12.54 -5.98
C VAL A 477 18.42 11.53 -5.85
N LEU A 478 18.68 10.73 -6.88
CA LEU A 478 19.76 9.73 -6.86
C LEU A 478 21.13 10.34 -6.57
N ALA A 479 21.44 11.48 -7.20
CA ALA A 479 22.69 12.20 -6.99
C ALA A 479 22.91 12.65 -5.53
N GLN A 480 21.83 12.78 -4.77
CA GLN A 480 21.85 13.23 -3.37
C GLN A 480 21.84 12.08 -2.36
N LEU A 481 21.76 10.81 -2.80
CA LEU A 481 21.83 9.61 -1.94
C LEU A 481 23.28 9.16 -1.69
N ASP A 482 24.19 10.12 -1.58
CA ASP A 482 25.63 9.94 -1.60
C ASP A 482 26.23 9.29 -0.33
N LEU A 483 25.41 9.08 0.70
CA LEU A 483 25.77 8.32 1.91
C LEU A 483 25.16 6.91 1.91
N HIS A 484 24.32 6.56 0.93
CA HIS A 484 23.73 5.23 0.86
C HIS A 484 24.77 4.17 0.46
N PRO A 485 24.78 2.97 1.06
CA PRO A 485 25.73 1.91 0.71
C PRO A 485 25.73 1.50 -0.77
N LEU A 486 24.58 1.62 -1.43
CA LEU A 486 24.40 1.28 -2.85
C LEU A 486 24.72 2.44 -3.81
N PHE A 487 25.21 3.59 -3.32
CA PHE A 487 25.39 4.78 -4.15
C PHE A 487 26.35 4.55 -5.34
N HIS A 488 27.55 4.03 -5.08
CA HIS A 488 28.58 3.82 -6.10
C HIS A 488 28.35 2.56 -6.96
N THR A 489 27.42 1.69 -6.59
CA THR A 489 27.11 0.44 -7.30
C THR A 489 25.85 0.56 -8.12
N GLN A 490 24.71 0.82 -7.47
CA GLN A 490 23.40 0.82 -8.10
C GLN A 490 22.96 2.23 -8.51
N PHE A 491 22.90 3.19 -7.58
CA PHE A 491 22.30 4.50 -7.86
C PHE A 491 23.07 5.31 -8.90
N LEU A 492 24.40 5.23 -8.90
CA LEU A 492 25.21 5.87 -9.94
C LEU A 492 25.04 5.21 -11.30
N ALA A 493 24.81 3.89 -11.36
CA ALA A 493 24.52 3.18 -12.61
C ALA A 493 23.14 3.60 -13.15
N GLU A 494 22.11 3.60 -12.31
CA GLU A 494 20.76 4.09 -12.66
C GLU A 494 20.79 5.56 -13.10
N TYR A 495 21.55 6.41 -12.41
CA TYR A 495 21.74 7.81 -12.82
C TYR A 495 22.32 7.92 -14.23
N ARG A 496 23.35 7.12 -14.55
CA ARG A 496 24.01 7.13 -15.88
C ARG A 496 23.05 6.69 -16.97
N GLU A 497 22.28 5.64 -16.71
CA GLU A 497 21.26 5.15 -17.62
C GLU A 497 20.18 6.21 -17.88
N LEU A 498 19.62 6.80 -16.81
CA LEU A 498 18.59 7.84 -16.91
C LEU A 498 19.10 9.12 -17.60
N SER A 499 20.31 9.56 -17.27
CA SER A 499 20.88 10.80 -17.83
C SER A 499 21.45 10.62 -19.24
N GLY A 500 21.66 9.38 -19.68
CA GLY A 500 22.34 9.06 -20.94
C GLY A 500 23.83 9.44 -20.94
N ASN A 501 24.45 9.60 -19.77
CA ASN A 501 25.85 10.01 -19.63
C ASN A 501 26.65 9.00 -18.79
N GLU A 502 27.28 8.03 -19.46
CA GLU A 502 28.03 6.95 -18.83
C GLU A 502 29.28 7.43 -18.06
N ASP A 503 29.89 8.53 -18.50
CA ASP A 503 31.18 9.02 -17.98
C ASP A 503 31.04 9.95 -16.76
N ILE A 504 29.81 10.22 -16.30
CA ILE A 504 29.62 11.16 -15.20
C ILE A 504 30.17 10.61 -13.88
N VAL A 505 30.89 11.48 -13.17
CA VAL A 505 31.38 11.24 -11.81
C VAL A 505 30.74 12.29 -10.91
N LEU A 506 29.71 11.88 -10.17
CA LEU A 506 29.02 12.76 -9.22
C LEU A 506 29.82 12.93 -7.92
N LYS A 507 30.40 11.83 -7.43
CA LYS A 507 31.23 11.80 -6.23
C LYS A 507 32.30 10.72 -6.34
N ALA A 508 33.47 10.97 -5.78
CA ALA A 508 34.58 10.03 -5.78
C ALA A 508 34.32 8.84 -4.84
N HIS A 509 34.65 7.63 -5.29
CA HIS A 509 34.57 6.41 -4.49
C HIS A 509 35.88 6.21 -3.71
N ILE A 510 36.00 6.93 -2.60
CA ILE A 510 37.22 7.04 -1.79
C ILE A 510 37.34 5.90 -0.76
N ALA A 511 36.22 5.31 -0.33
CA ALA A 511 36.18 4.31 0.74
C ALA A 511 37.20 3.14 0.57
N PRO A 512 37.38 2.54 -0.63
CA PRO A 512 38.36 1.46 -0.80
C PRO A 512 39.81 1.90 -0.54
N GLU A 513 40.15 3.14 -0.89
CA GLU A 513 41.48 3.70 -0.63
C GLU A 513 41.67 4.01 0.86
N ILE A 514 40.62 4.49 1.54
CA ILE A 514 40.65 4.66 3.00
C ILE A 514 40.88 3.30 3.68
N ASP A 515 40.14 2.26 3.29
CA ASP A 515 40.28 0.92 3.86
C ASP A 515 41.71 0.38 3.67
N ARG A 516 42.30 0.57 2.48
CA ARG A 516 43.71 0.25 2.22
C ARG A 516 44.67 1.00 3.14
N LEU A 517 44.44 2.29 3.40
CA LEU A 517 45.28 3.09 4.29
C LEU A 517 45.11 2.69 5.77
N VAL A 518 43.92 2.25 6.19
CA VAL A 518 43.68 1.77 7.56
C VAL A 518 44.56 0.56 7.90
N GLU A 519 44.89 -0.31 6.92
CA GLU A 519 45.74 -1.49 7.14
C GLU A 519 47.14 -1.14 7.69
N TYR A 520 47.60 0.09 7.52
CA TYR A 520 48.89 0.56 8.05
C TYR A 520 48.84 0.95 9.54
N LEU A 521 47.65 1.07 10.14
CA LEU A 521 47.51 1.46 11.55
C LEU A 521 47.85 0.29 12.48
N PRO A 522 48.76 0.47 13.47
CA PRO A 522 49.03 -0.53 14.48
C PRO A 522 47.83 -0.72 15.41
N THR A 523 47.67 -1.92 15.97
CA THR A 523 46.57 -2.23 16.90
C THR A 523 47.13 -2.54 18.30
N PRO A 524 46.87 -1.71 19.34
CA PRO A 524 46.13 -0.45 19.33
C PRO A 524 46.98 0.77 18.90
N PRO A 525 46.42 1.77 18.18
CA PRO A 525 47.22 2.86 17.60
C PRO A 525 47.99 3.71 18.62
N HIS A 526 47.41 3.98 19.79
CA HIS A 526 48.01 4.86 20.79
C HIS A 526 49.27 4.30 21.46
N ALA A 527 49.52 2.99 21.36
CA ALA A 527 50.69 2.36 21.95
C ALA A 527 51.98 2.68 21.19
N SER A 528 51.87 3.13 19.94
CA SER A 528 52.99 3.43 19.05
C SER A 528 53.22 4.93 18.86
N SER A 529 52.90 5.75 19.88
CA SER A 529 52.95 7.20 19.79
C SER A 529 53.49 7.87 21.06
N SER A 530 54.28 8.92 20.86
CA SER A 530 54.67 9.88 21.90
C SER A 530 53.53 10.85 22.30
N ASP A 531 52.40 10.83 21.57
CA ASP A 531 51.14 11.54 21.88
C ASP A 531 49.92 10.58 21.93
N PRO A 532 49.84 9.65 22.90
CA PRO A 532 48.74 8.67 22.98
C PRO A 532 47.34 9.30 23.08
N ALA A 533 47.23 10.42 23.78
CA ALA A 533 45.96 11.13 23.95
C ALA A 533 45.48 11.77 22.63
N GLY A 534 46.39 12.42 21.90
CA GLY A 534 46.07 13.01 20.60
C GLY A 534 45.76 11.98 19.51
N VAL A 535 46.38 10.80 19.58
CA VAL A 535 46.05 9.64 18.72
C VAL A 535 44.66 9.09 19.05
N ASN A 536 44.35 8.79 20.32
CA ASN A 536 43.04 8.25 20.71
C ASN A 536 41.87 9.16 20.31
N MET A 537 41.99 10.47 20.54
CA MET A 537 40.95 11.44 20.17
C MET A 537 40.71 11.48 18.65
N ARG A 538 41.78 11.46 17.84
CA ARG A 538 41.68 11.51 16.38
C ARG A 538 41.20 10.20 15.80
N PHE A 539 41.62 9.07 16.37
CA PHE A 539 41.19 7.75 15.95
C PHE A 539 39.68 7.56 16.21
N ALA A 540 39.18 8.01 17.36
CA ALA A 540 37.75 8.02 17.63
C ALA A 540 36.97 8.90 16.62
N LYS A 541 37.49 10.10 16.29
CA LYS A 541 36.89 10.98 15.27
C LYS A 541 36.92 10.35 13.87
N PHE A 542 38.01 9.67 13.54
CA PHE A 542 38.19 8.94 12.28
C PHE A 542 37.16 7.81 12.15
N GLU A 543 37.08 6.93 13.14
CA GLU A 543 36.12 5.82 13.15
C GLU A 543 34.67 6.31 13.09
N GLN A 544 34.34 7.37 13.83
CA GLN A 544 33.01 7.99 13.77
C GLN A 544 32.69 8.56 12.38
N LEU A 545 33.64 9.25 11.75
CA LEU A 545 33.44 9.81 10.42
C LEU A 545 33.36 8.72 9.36
N ARG A 546 34.22 7.69 9.44
CA ARG A 546 34.26 6.57 8.51
C ARG A 546 32.95 5.78 8.54
N ALA A 547 32.40 5.54 9.73
CA ALA A 547 31.12 4.88 9.89
C ALA A 547 29.94 5.69 9.32
N ARG A 548 30.01 7.03 9.35
CA ARG A 548 28.92 7.92 8.91
C ARG A 548 29.01 8.34 7.44
N ASN A 549 30.22 8.54 6.92
CA ASN A 549 30.49 9.00 5.57
C ASN A 549 31.85 8.44 5.09
N PRO A 550 31.86 7.18 4.62
CA PRO A 550 33.09 6.47 4.25
C PRO A 550 33.81 7.08 3.03
N ASN A 551 33.13 7.95 2.26
CA ASN A 551 33.68 8.64 1.10
C ASN A 551 34.03 10.12 1.40
N SER A 552 34.19 10.50 2.66
CA SER A 552 34.60 11.86 3.03
C SER A 552 36.09 12.09 2.80
N GLU A 553 36.45 13.13 2.05
CA GLU A 553 37.85 13.54 1.86
C GLU A 553 38.54 13.92 3.19
N ASP A 554 37.79 14.39 4.19
CA ASP A 554 38.29 14.68 5.54
C ASP A 554 38.94 13.44 6.22
N LEU A 555 38.59 12.23 5.77
CA LEU A 555 39.22 10.99 6.26
C LEU A 555 40.71 10.94 5.93
N PHE A 556 41.13 11.46 4.76
CA PHE A 556 42.54 11.57 4.41
C PHE A 556 43.28 12.50 5.37
N GLY A 557 42.68 13.64 5.71
CA GLY A 557 43.27 14.57 6.68
C GLY A 557 43.38 13.97 8.09
N LEU A 558 42.38 13.20 8.52
CA LEU A 558 42.44 12.48 9.81
C LEU A 558 43.49 11.37 9.81
N LEU A 559 43.64 10.62 8.70
CA LEU A 559 44.69 9.61 8.54
C LEU A 559 46.07 10.25 8.53
N ALA A 560 46.27 11.36 7.81
CA ALA A 560 47.52 12.11 7.83
C ALA A 560 47.90 12.54 9.25
N ALA A 561 46.93 13.05 10.01
CA ALA A 561 47.10 13.44 11.40
C ALA A 561 47.45 12.27 12.33
N LEU A 562 46.92 11.08 12.06
CA LEU A 562 47.21 9.85 12.80
C LEU A 562 48.61 9.35 12.46
N PHE A 563 48.90 9.11 11.18
CA PHE A 563 50.17 8.56 10.70
C PHE A 563 51.39 9.33 11.20
N VAL A 564 51.37 10.66 11.11
CA VAL A 564 52.51 11.48 11.55
C VAL A 564 52.75 11.41 13.07
N ARG A 565 51.73 11.06 13.86
CA ARG A 565 51.81 10.90 15.32
C ARG A 565 52.26 9.52 15.77
N LEU A 566 52.31 8.54 14.87
CA LEU A 566 52.74 7.17 15.20
C LEU A 566 54.28 7.03 15.18
N ASP A 567 54.98 8.00 15.80
CA ASP A 567 56.43 8.17 15.75
C ASP A 567 57.22 7.03 16.40
N GLN A 568 56.56 6.17 17.17
CA GLN A 568 57.16 5.00 17.81
C GLN A 568 56.79 3.68 17.09
N SER A 569 56.13 3.74 15.94
CA SER A 569 55.75 2.56 15.15
C SER A 569 56.93 2.04 14.32
N ASP A 570 57.08 0.73 14.19
CA ASP A 570 58.16 0.11 13.42
C ASP A 570 58.12 0.49 11.93
N ASN A 571 56.94 0.79 11.40
CA ASN A 571 56.70 1.23 10.02
C ASN A 571 56.60 2.76 9.87
N TYR A 572 57.05 3.56 10.85
CA TYR A 572 56.91 5.02 10.81
C TYR A 572 57.45 5.72 9.53
N PRO A 573 58.58 5.30 8.94
CA PRO A 573 59.03 5.86 7.67
C PRO A 573 58.01 5.68 6.54
N GLU A 574 57.42 4.49 6.42
CA GLU A 574 56.39 4.19 5.41
C GLU A 574 55.10 4.99 5.67
N LEU A 575 54.71 5.14 6.94
CA LEU A 575 53.59 6.02 7.32
C LEU A 575 53.82 7.45 6.87
N CYS A 576 55.04 7.99 7.04
CA CYS A 576 55.40 9.34 6.57
C CYS A 576 55.33 9.46 5.04
N GLU A 577 55.81 8.46 4.29
CA GLU A 577 55.67 8.43 2.83
C GLU A 577 54.20 8.44 2.39
N ARG A 578 53.32 7.73 3.11
CA ARG A 578 51.88 7.81 2.87
C ARG A 578 51.34 9.21 3.11
N VAL A 579 51.76 9.88 4.19
CA VAL A 579 51.37 11.28 4.44
C VAL A 579 51.80 12.20 3.30
N VAL A 580 53.01 12.04 2.75
CA VAL A 580 53.48 12.79 1.57
C VAL A 580 52.58 12.53 0.37
N SER A 581 52.23 11.26 0.11
CA SER A 581 51.37 10.87 -1.02
C SER A 581 49.94 11.41 -0.93
N LEU A 582 49.45 11.77 0.26
CA LEU A 582 48.14 12.41 0.46
C LEU A 582 48.12 13.88 0.02
N GLY A 583 49.30 14.49 -0.21
CA GLY A 583 49.42 15.85 -0.74
C GLY A 583 48.64 16.89 0.07
N GLU A 584 47.84 17.71 -0.62
CA GLU A 584 47.07 18.81 -0.01
C GLU A 584 46.15 18.38 1.14
N PHE A 585 45.64 17.14 1.16
CA PHE A 585 44.82 16.65 2.27
C PHE A 585 45.57 16.58 3.60
N ALA A 586 46.91 16.43 3.56
CA ALA A 586 47.75 16.38 4.74
C ALA A 586 48.15 17.78 5.26
N ARG A 587 48.12 18.82 4.42
CA ARG A 587 48.68 20.15 4.71
C ARG A 587 48.11 20.75 6.01
N ARG A 588 46.79 20.95 6.07
CA ARG A 588 46.12 21.57 7.23
C ARG A 588 46.36 20.79 8.55
N PRO A 589 46.18 19.46 8.61
CA PRO A 589 46.48 18.70 9.82
C PRO A 589 47.93 18.83 10.32
N LEU A 590 48.90 18.92 9.39
CA LEU A 590 50.30 19.11 9.73
C LEU A 590 50.58 20.54 10.23
N GLU A 591 50.00 21.56 9.61
CA GLU A 591 50.11 22.96 10.05
C GLU A 591 49.58 23.14 11.47
N GLU A 592 48.45 22.52 11.81
CA GLU A 592 47.87 22.54 13.16
C GLU A 592 48.84 21.99 14.22
N ILE A 593 49.65 20.97 13.88
CA ILE A 593 50.69 20.42 14.77
C ILE A 593 51.85 21.39 14.92
N VAL A 594 52.34 21.93 13.79
CA VAL A 594 53.50 22.83 13.78
C VAL A 594 53.22 24.13 14.55
N ALA A 595 52.00 24.64 14.42
CA ALA A 595 51.52 25.85 15.08
C ALA A 595 51.35 25.67 16.60
N ASN A 596 51.10 24.44 17.08
CA ASN A 596 50.90 24.16 18.50
C ASN A 596 52.24 23.92 19.23
N ALA A 597 53.03 25.00 19.34
CA ALA A 597 54.36 24.97 19.93
C ALA A 597 54.38 24.58 21.42
N ASP A 598 53.30 24.86 22.15
CA ASP A 598 53.20 24.57 23.58
C ASP A 598 53.00 23.06 23.85
N LEU A 599 52.22 22.38 23.02
CA LEU A 599 51.93 20.94 23.18
C LEU A 599 53.01 20.04 22.57
N PHE A 600 53.69 20.49 21.51
CA PHE A 600 54.71 19.74 20.78
C PHE A 600 56.13 20.34 20.94
N GLY A 601 56.33 21.20 21.94
CA GLY A 601 57.62 21.81 22.26
C GLY A 601 58.45 21.01 23.27
N ASP A 602 57.89 19.96 23.86
CA ASP A 602 58.57 19.07 24.79
C ASP A 602 59.47 18.04 24.07
N GLN A 603 60.44 17.48 24.80
CA GLN A 603 61.41 16.52 24.23
C GLN A 603 60.76 15.22 23.73
N GLN A 604 59.58 14.87 24.23
CA GLN A 604 58.89 13.63 23.88
C GLN A 604 58.15 13.77 22.55
N ARG A 605 57.50 14.91 22.29
CA ARG A 605 56.65 15.16 21.11
C ARG A 605 57.29 16.04 20.05
N GLY A 606 58.43 16.65 20.34
CA GLY A 606 59.24 17.42 19.39
C GLY A 606 59.51 16.69 18.06
N PRO A 607 59.84 15.38 18.05
CA PRO A 607 60.07 14.64 16.81
C PRO A 607 58.87 14.64 15.84
N ILE A 608 57.65 14.53 16.36
CA ILE A 608 56.41 14.59 15.55
C ILE A 608 56.33 15.95 14.83
N ARG A 609 56.57 17.04 15.58
CA ARG A 609 56.49 18.41 15.04
C ARG A 609 57.57 18.69 14.00
N ASP A 610 58.79 18.23 14.24
CA ASP A 610 59.88 18.42 13.30
C ASP A 610 59.64 17.62 12.02
N LYS A 611 59.09 16.39 12.12
CA LYS A 611 58.69 15.63 10.94
C LYS A 611 57.55 16.29 10.17
N CYS A 612 56.56 16.87 10.83
CA CYS A 612 55.52 17.66 10.16
C CYS A 612 56.11 18.83 9.35
N ARG A 613 57.13 19.52 9.86
CA ARG A 613 57.80 20.62 9.12
C ARG A 613 58.53 20.13 7.89
N GLU A 614 59.18 18.98 7.99
CA GLU A 614 59.87 18.34 6.86
C GLU A 614 58.87 17.96 5.76
N ILE A 615 57.79 17.28 6.12
CA ILE A 615 56.74 16.86 5.18
C ILE A 615 56.05 18.09 4.55
N LEU A 616 55.76 19.14 5.32
CA LEU A 616 55.19 20.38 4.79
C LEU A 616 56.11 21.14 3.82
N ALA A 617 57.42 20.87 3.83
CA ALA A 617 58.35 21.43 2.85
C ALA A 617 58.38 20.60 1.55
N GLU A 618 57.89 19.37 1.58
CA GLU A 618 57.83 18.43 0.46
C GLU A 618 56.48 18.45 -0.28
N ILE A 619 55.39 18.79 0.44
CA ILE A 619 54.02 18.96 -0.08
C ILE A 619 53.72 20.43 -0.38
#